data_AF-W4JWA1-F1
#
_entry.id   AF-W4JWA1-F1
#
_cell.length_a   1.000
_cell.length_b   1.000
_cell.length_c   1.000
_cell.angle_alpha   90.00
_cell.angle_beta   90.00
_cell.angle_gamma   90.00
#
_symmetry.space_group_name_H-M   'P 1'
#
loop_
_entity.id
_entity.type
_entity.pdbx_description
1 polymer ?
#
loop_
_entity_poly.entity_id
_entity_poly.type
_entity_poly.pdbx_seq_one_letter_code
_entity_poly.pdbx_strand_id
1 'polypeptide(L)'
;METLQLFDSLTEQPDPERSNSLERWPILRNLSRNEFVHDKTFKEFQYYYCEEHPDILVAHKFENVGFGEMVVIRTCWSSDPSIAMQYGGNLHRGAWVGDRLDIVPEVEFVAANKEGKWKDASGEMLAELLAVWESEYAE
;
A
#
# COMPACT_ATOMS: atom_id res chain seq x y z
N MET A 1 7.03 15.25 5.44
CA MET A 1 5.88 15.90 6.12
C MET A 1 4.84 16.40 5.11
N GLU A 2 4.94 16.02 3.83
CA GLU A 2 4.00 16.38 2.75
C GLU A 2 3.04 15.22 2.40
N THR A 3 3.44 13.97 2.65
CA THR A 3 2.64 12.77 2.35
C THR A 3 1.27 12.73 3.04
N LEU A 4 1.14 13.28 4.25
CA LEU A 4 -0.14 13.30 4.97
C LEU A 4 -1.13 14.35 4.44
N GLN A 5 -0.65 15.42 3.81
CA GLN A 5 -1.53 16.48 3.28
C GLN A 5 -2.21 16.06 1.97
N LEU A 6 -1.60 15.15 1.21
CA LEU A 6 -2.18 14.57 0.01
C LEU A 6 -3.39 13.66 0.33
N PHE A 7 -3.38 12.98 1.48
CA PHE A 7 -4.49 12.11 1.90
C PHE A 7 -5.78 12.90 2.20
N ASP A 8 -5.66 14.11 2.75
CA ASP A 8 -6.82 14.93 3.14
C ASP A 8 -7.53 15.59 1.94
N SER A 9 -6.89 15.68 0.76
CA SER A 9 -7.47 16.34 -0.43
C SER A 9 -8.22 15.38 -1.37
N LEU A 10 -8.18 14.08 -1.14
CA LEU A 10 -8.77 13.06 -2.03
C LEU A 10 -10.26 12.76 -1.75
N THR A 11 -10.89 13.54 -0.86
CA THR A 11 -12.32 13.38 -0.53
C THR A 11 -13.21 14.30 -1.37
N GLU A 12 -13.29 14.08 -2.68
CA GLU A 12 -14.38 14.62 -3.52
C GLU A 12 -15.12 13.51 -4.30
N GLN A 13 -16.41 13.77 -4.54
CA GLN A 13 -17.54 12.83 -4.63
C GLN A 13 -17.48 11.77 -5.76
N PRO A 14 -18.13 10.59 -5.60
CA PRO A 14 -18.06 9.53 -6.61
C PRO A 14 -19.01 9.73 -7.80
N ASP A 15 -18.48 9.49 -9.00
CA ASP A 15 -19.17 9.41 -10.29
C ASP A 15 -20.25 8.29 -10.32
N PRO A 16 -21.49 8.57 -10.75
CA PRO A 16 -22.61 7.62 -10.77
C PRO A 16 -22.46 6.41 -11.72
N GLU A 17 -21.54 6.41 -12.70
CA GLU A 17 -21.26 5.20 -13.51
C GLU A 17 -20.31 4.18 -12.82
N ARG A 18 -19.69 4.54 -11.68
CA ARG A 18 -18.89 3.63 -10.83
C ARG A 18 -19.74 2.68 -9.98
N SER A 19 -21.04 2.52 -10.23
CA SER A 19 -21.97 1.72 -9.40
C SER A 19 -21.68 0.21 -9.38
N ASN A 20 -20.71 -0.29 -10.16
CA ASN A 20 -20.20 -1.67 -10.09
C ASN A 20 -18.79 -1.78 -9.45
N SER A 21 -18.33 -0.75 -8.74
CA SER A 21 -16.91 -0.59 -8.33
C SER A 21 -16.49 -1.33 -7.06
N LEU A 22 -17.43 -1.67 -6.16
CA LEU A 22 -17.14 -2.35 -4.90
C LEU A 22 -16.76 -3.84 -5.07
N GLU A 23 -17.06 -4.45 -6.23
CA GLU A 23 -16.59 -5.80 -6.55
C GLU A 23 -15.17 -5.81 -7.09
N ARG A 24 -14.63 -4.64 -7.46
CA ARG A 24 -13.44 -4.56 -8.32
C ARG A 24 -12.13 -4.36 -7.57
N TRP A 25 -12.18 -3.74 -6.39
CA TRP A 25 -10.97 -3.40 -5.66
C TRP A 25 -10.66 -4.46 -4.61
N PRO A 26 -9.57 -5.23 -4.76
CA PRO A 26 -9.20 -6.21 -3.76
C PRO A 26 -8.69 -5.52 -2.49
N ILE A 27 -8.87 -6.20 -1.36
CA ILE A 27 -8.36 -5.80 -0.05
C ILE A 27 -7.36 -6.85 0.39
N LEU A 28 -6.12 -6.43 0.65
CA LEU A 28 -5.11 -7.26 1.32
C LEU A 28 -5.34 -7.16 2.82
N ARG A 29 -5.64 -8.27 3.49
CA ARG A 29 -5.90 -8.29 4.93
C ARG A 29 -4.80 -9.02 5.67
N ASN A 30 -4.39 -8.45 6.79
CA ASN A 30 -3.67 -9.16 7.83
C ASN A 30 -4.65 -9.62 8.92
N LEU A 31 -4.99 -10.91 8.88
CA LEU A 31 -5.96 -11.54 9.78
C LEU A 31 -5.42 -11.68 11.21
N SER A 32 -4.10 -11.69 11.40
CA SER A 32 -3.47 -11.77 12.74
C SER A 32 -3.57 -10.44 13.49
N ARG A 33 -3.60 -9.32 12.77
CA ARG A 33 -3.53 -7.97 13.33
C ARG A 33 -4.82 -7.16 13.18
N ASN A 34 -5.78 -7.65 12.40
CA ASN A 34 -6.94 -6.89 11.93
C ASN A 34 -6.50 -5.60 11.21
N GLU A 35 -5.49 -5.69 10.37
CA GLU A 35 -5.04 -4.59 9.50
C GLU A 35 -5.47 -4.90 8.05
N PHE A 36 -5.74 -3.87 7.25
CA PHE A 36 -6.02 -4.05 5.83
C PHE A 36 -5.37 -2.96 4.98
N VAL A 37 -5.11 -3.29 3.72
CA VAL A 37 -4.67 -2.35 2.68
C VAL A 37 -5.67 -2.40 1.53
N HIS A 38 -6.14 -1.22 1.13
CA HIS A 38 -7.13 -1.06 0.09
C HIS A 38 -6.47 -0.78 -1.26
N ASP A 39 -6.67 -1.65 -2.26
CA ASP A 39 -6.00 -1.50 -3.56
C ASP A 39 -6.39 -0.19 -4.27
N LYS A 40 -7.66 0.22 -4.18
CA LYS A 40 -8.11 1.53 -4.67
C LYS A 40 -7.26 2.69 -4.11
N THR A 41 -7.09 2.80 -2.79
CA THR A 41 -6.28 3.85 -2.16
C THR A 41 -4.84 3.82 -2.67
N PHE A 42 -4.29 2.61 -2.83
CA PHE A 42 -2.96 2.43 -3.40
C PHE A 42 -2.87 2.91 -4.86
N LYS A 43 -3.82 2.51 -5.71
CA LYS A 43 -3.85 2.88 -7.13
C LYS A 43 -4.13 4.36 -7.37
N GLU A 44 -4.99 4.97 -6.56
CA GLU A 44 -5.22 6.42 -6.59
C GLU A 44 -3.93 7.16 -6.25
N PHE A 45 -3.24 6.80 -5.17
CA PHE A 45 -1.95 7.39 -4.82
C PHE A 45 -0.91 7.21 -5.93
N GLN A 46 -0.76 5.99 -6.44
CA GLN A 46 0.19 5.64 -7.50
C GLN A 46 -0.06 6.49 -8.75
N TYR A 47 -1.33 6.68 -9.13
CA TYR A 47 -1.71 7.54 -10.25
C TYR A 47 -1.27 8.99 -10.04
N TYR A 48 -1.65 9.60 -8.91
CA TYR A 48 -1.30 11.00 -8.62
C TYR A 48 0.22 11.21 -8.53
N TYR A 49 0.94 10.32 -7.84
CA TYR A 49 2.39 10.41 -7.73
C TYR A 49 3.06 10.35 -9.11
N CYS A 50 2.62 9.43 -9.99
CA CYS A 50 3.19 9.31 -11.33
C CYS A 50 2.81 10.49 -12.23
N GLU A 51 1.63 11.10 -12.07
CA GLU A 51 1.25 12.30 -12.81
C GLU A 51 2.03 13.55 -12.37
N GLU A 52 2.35 13.69 -11.08
CA GLU A 52 3.15 14.80 -10.56
C GLU A 52 4.65 14.66 -10.91
N HIS A 53 5.10 13.43 -11.18
CA HIS A 53 6.51 13.12 -11.42
C HIS A 53 6.75 12.26 -12.69
N PRO A 54 6.27 12.68 -13.88
CA PRO A 54 6.19 11.81 -15.06
C PRO A 54 7.54 11.38 -15.64
N ASP A 55 8.62 12.14 -15.39
CA ASP A 55 9.94 11.96 -16.01
C ASP A 55 11.02 11.47 -15.03
N ILE A 56 10.67 11.08 -13.80
CA ILE A 56 11.64 10.53 -12.85
C ILE A 56 11.59 9.00 -12.84
N LEU A 57 12.75 8.36 -12.74
CA LEU A 57 12.87 6.91 -12.75
C LEU A 57 12.04 6.25 -11.64
N VAL A 58 11.96 6.89 -10.47
CA VAL A 58 11.14 6.44 -9.33
C VAL A 58 9.69 6.21 -9.76
N ALA A 59 9.04 7.18 -10.41
CA ALA A 59 7.63 7.08 -10.82
C ALA A 59 7.39 5.93 -11.80
N HIS A 60 8.23 5.80 -12.83
CA HIS A 60 8.15 4.68 -13.79
C HIS A 60 8.32 3.31 -13.13
N LYS A 61 9.22 3.20 -12.15
CA LYS A 61 9.39 1.96 -11.39
C LYS A 61 8.25 1.72 -10.42
N PHE A 62 7.69 2.78 -9.86
CA PHE A 62 6.62 2.72 -8.88
C PHE A 62 5.29 2.32 -9.52
N GLU A 63 5.01 2.67 -10.77
CA GLU A 63 3.76 2.32 -11.51
C GLU A 63 3.45 0.80 -11.53
N ASN A 64 4.49 -0.04 -11.44
CA ASN A 64 4.34 -1.50 -11.50
C ASN A 64 4.21 -2.17 -10.12
N VAL A 65 4.21 -1.40 -9.03
CA VAL A 65 4.09 -1.91 -7.67
C VAL A 65 2.65 -2.38 -7.38
N GLY A 66 2.53 -3.44 -6.59
CA GLY A 66 1.25 -3.91 -6.06
C GLY A 66 1.39 -4.72 -4.76
N PHE A 67 0.42 -5.60 -4.51
CA PHE A 67 0.37 -6.41 -3.28
C PHE A 67 1.57 -7.35 -3.10
N GLY A 68 2.23 -7.77 -4.18
CA GLY A 68 3.42 -8.62 -4.09
C GLY A 68 4.55 -7.92 -3.31
N GLU A 69 4.90 -6.70 -3.74
CA GLU A 69 5.92 -5.87 -3.12
C GLU A 69 5.55 -5.50 -1.69
N MET A 70 4.27 -5.18 -1.43
CA MET A 70 3.74 -4.91 -0.09
C MET A 70 3.96 -6.07 0.87
N VAL A 71 3.61 -7.28 0.43
CA VAL A 71 3.76 -8.49 1.23
C VAL A 71 5.24 -8.75 1.48
N VAL A 72 6.10 -8.63 0.46
CA VAL A 72 7.55 -8.81 0.62
C VAL A 72 8.11 -7.87 1.68
N ILE A 73 7.87 -6.56 1.55
CA ILE A 73 8.39 -5.55 2.50
C ILE A 73 7.93 -5.83 3.94
N ARG A 74 6.67 -6.24 4.13
CA ARG A 74 6.14 -6.46 5.47
C ARG A 74 6.34 -7.86 6.03
N THR A 75 6.73 -8.85 5.23
CA THR A 75 6.93 -10.23 5.70
C THR A 75 8.39 -10.70 5.64
N CYS A 76 9.28 -9.91 5.04
CA CYS A 76 10.71 -10.21 5.05
C CYS A 76 11.27 -10.21 6.49
N TRP A 77 12.00 -11.27 6.82
CA TRP A 77 12.71 -11.38 8.08
C TRP A 77 14.11 -11.95 7.87
N SER A 78 15.10 -11.31 8.47
CA SER A 78 16.46 -11.83 8.55
C SER A 78 17.07 -11.46 9.89
N SER A 79 17.84 -12.36 10.50
CA SER A 79 18.67 -12.02 11.66
C SER A 79 19.79 -11.05 11.31
N ASP A 80 20.26 -11.09 10.05
CA ASP A 80 21.25 -10.19 9.48
C ASP A 80 20.58 -8.88 9.03
N PRO A 81 21.05 -7.70 9.48
CA PRO A 81 20.49 -6.41 9.07
C PRO A 81 20.84 -6.00 7.63
N SER A 82 21.76 -6.70 6.96
CA SER A 82 22.13 -6.42 5.57
C SER A 82 20.98 -6.74 4.61
N ILE A 83 20.59 -5.76 3.79
CA ILE A 83 19.52 -5.90 2.79
C ILE A 83 20.01 -5.76 1.34
N ALA A 84 21.31 -5.45 1.13
CA ALA A 84 21.91 -5.24 -0.19
C ALA A 84 21.15 -4.24 -1.09
N MET A 85 20.56 -3.22 -0.45
CA MET A 85 19.75 -2.14 -1.04
C MET A 85 20.26 -0.80 -0.50
N GLN A 86 20.03 0.30 -1.23
CA GLN A 86 20.32 1.67 -0.76
C GLN A 86 19.40 2.10 0.39
N TYR A 87 18.20 1.51 0.48
CA TYR A 87 17.24 1.80 1.52
C TYR A 87 17.80 1.56 2.93
N GLY A 88 17.79 2.59 3.77
CA GLY A 88 18.35 2.55 5.12
C GLY A 88 17.39 2.07 6.23
N GLY A 89 16.15 1.73 5.89
CA GLY A 89 15.13 1.31 6.85
C GLY A 89 15.12 -0.19 7.17
N ASN A 90 14.19 -0.60 8.04
CA ASN A 90 14.13 -1.97 8.58
C ASN A 90 13.34 -2.95 7.70
N LEU A 91 13.78 -3.23 6.47
CA LEU A 91 13.16 -4.27 5.61
C LEU A 91 13.36 -5.71 6.12
N HIS A 92 14.34 -5.93 7.01
CA HIS A 92 14.68 -7.26 7.55
C HIS A 92 13.89 -7.62 8.82
N ARG A 93 12.96 -6.76 9.27
CA ARG A 93 12.12 -6.93 10.47
C ARG A 93 10.66 -6.66 10.14
N GLY A 94 10.16 -7.26 9.06
CA GLY A 94 8.80 -7.05 8.58
C GLY A 94 7.74 -7.16 9.69
N ALA A 95 6.82 -6.20 9.71
CA ALA A 95 5.79 -6.11 10.74
C ALA A 95 4.78 -7.27 10.72
N TRP A 96 4.68 -7.98 9.58
CA TRP A 96 3.73 -9.06 9.30
C TRP A 96 4.41 -10.44 9.20
N VAL A 97 5.63 -10.58 9.73
CA VAL A 97 6.36 -11.86 9.71
C VAL A 97 5.58 -12.93 10.48
N GLY A 98 5.26 -14.02 9.80
CA GLY A 98 4.50 -15.15 10.36
C GLY A 98 2.99 -14.91 10.48
N ASP A 99 2.48 -13.77 10.00
CA ASP A 99 1.06 -13.47 10.03
C ASP A 99 0.26 -14.17 8.94
N ARG A 100 -1.05 -14.31 9.18
CA ARG A 100 -1.99 -14.86 8.21
C ARG A 100 -2.53 -13.75 7.33
N LEU A 101 -2.26 -13.85 6.04
CA LEU A 101 -2.69 -12.89 5.03
C LEU A 101 -3.69 -13.54 4.06
N ASP A 102 -4.66 -12.76 3.60
CA ASP A 102 -5.48 -13.10 2.44
C ASP A 102 -5.82 -11.87 1.61
N ILE A 103 -6.34 -12.12 0.41
CA ILE A 103 -6.86 -11.09 -0.48
C ILE A 103 -8.32 -11.44 -0.72
N VAL A 104 -9.21 -10.48 -0.47
CA VAL A 104 -10.65 -10.64 -0.68
C VAL A 104 -11.22 -9.48 -1.50
N PRO A 105 -12.35 -9.68 -2.20
CA PRO A 105 -13.12 -8.58 -2.77
C PRO A 105 -13.55 -7.57 -1.70
N GLU A 106 -13.58 -6.28 -2.02
CA GLU A 106 -14.05 -5.22 -1.10
C GLU A 106 -15.47 -5.48 -0.59
N VAL A 107 -16.39 -5.99 -1.42
CA VAL A 107 -17.74 -6.38 -0.99
C VAL A 107 -17.75 -7.38 0.18
N GLU A 108 -16.85 -8.37 0.16
CA GLU A 108 -16.73 -9.35 1.25
C GLU A 108 -16.12 -8.72 2.50
N PHE A 109 -15.13 -7.84 2.32
CA PHE A 109 -14.50 -7.12 3.42
C PHE A 109 -15.49 -6.19 4.13
N VAL A 110 -16.24 -5.37 3.39
CA VAL A 110 -17.25 -4.45 3.96
C VAL A 110 -18.32 -5.23 4.74
N ALA A 111 -18.75 -6.38 4.23
CA ALA A 111 -19.68 -7.25 4.94
C ALA A 111 -19.10 -7.81 6.25
N ALA A 112 -17.80 -8.10 6.30
CA ALA A 112 -17.09 -8.61 7.47
C ALA A 112 -16.64 -7.51 8.46
N ASN A 113 -16.39 -6.28 7.99
CA ASN A 113 -15.90 -5.15 8.78
C ASN A 113 -17.01 -4.19 9.25
N LYS A 114 -18.25 -4.68 9.41
CA LYS A 114 -19.40 -3.84 9.84
C LYS A 114 -19.19 -3.14 11.18
N GLU A 115 -18.35 -3.72 12.04
CA GLU A 115 -18.06 -3.20 13.37
C GLU A 115 -16.87 -2.23 13.39
N GLY A 116 -16.24 -1.95 12.25
CA GLY A 116 -15.10 -1.03 12.14
C GLY A 116 -13.87 -1.48 12.94
N LYS A 117 -13.69 -2.78 13.11
CA LYS A 117 -12.63 -3.38 13.94
C LYS A 117 -11.27 -3.44 13.23
N TRP A 118 -11.27 -3.24 11.92
CA TRP A 118 -10.06 -3.34 11.12
C TRP A 118 -9.38 -1.97 10.99
N LYS A 119 -8.06 -1.93 11.20
CA LYS A 119 -7.22 -0.76 10.98
C LYS A 119 -6.87 -0.65 9.50
N ASP A 120 -7.12 0.51 8.90
CA ASP A 120 -6.60 0.82 7.57
C ASP A 120 -5.10 1.12 7.68
N ALA A 121 -4.29 0.30 7.02
CA ALA A 121 -2.83 0.41 6.94
C ALA A 121 -2.34 0.91 5.57
N SER A 122 -3.25 1.32 4.68
CA SER A 122 -2.91 1.72 3.30
C SER A 122 -1.90 2.86 3.26
N GLY A 123 -2.08 3.90 4.09
CA GLY A 123 -1.16 5.03 4.15
C GLY A 123 0.23 4.67 4.69
N GLU A 124 0.30 3.85 5.74
CA GLU A 124 1.58 3.37 6.30
C GLU A 124 2.33 2.51 5.28
N MET A 125 1.63 1.61 4.59
CA MET A 125 2.18 0.76 3.54
C MET A 125 2.71 1.57 2.36
N LEU A 126 1.92 2.56 1.90
CA LEU A 126 2.30 3.46 0.81
C LEU A 126 3.57 4.24 1.11
N ALA A 127 3.67 4.80 2.32
CA ALA A 127 4.86 5.53 2.74
C ALA A 127 6.11 4.64 2.79
N GLU A 128 5.97 3.39 3.27
CA GLU A 128 7.06 2.41 3.28
C GLU A 128 7.52 2.05 1.87
N LEU A 129 6.60 1.72 0.97
CA LEU A 129 6.90 1.40 -0.44
C LEU A 129 7.60 2.57 -1.13
N LEU A 130 7.04 3.77 -1.01
CA LEU A 130 7.59 4.93 -1.69
C LEU A 130 9.02 5.22 -1.19
N ALA A 131 9.26 5.16 0.12
CA ALA A 131 10.59 5.38 0.67
C ALA A 131 11.63 4.37 0.17
N VAL A 132 11.23 3.10 -0.06
CA VAL A 132 12.09 2.09 -0.67
C VAL A 132 12.40 2.46 -2.12
N TRP A 133 11.38 2.78 -2.92
CA TRP A 133 11.58 3.13 -4.34
C TRP A 133 12.38 4.41 -4.53
N GLU A 134 12.13 5.44 -3.72
CA GLU A 134 12.93 6.67 -3.72
C GLU A 134 14.39 6.38 -3.36
N SER A 135 14.65 5.53 -2.37
CA SER A 135 16.03 5.21 -1.99
C SER A 135 16.80 4.46 -3.08
N GLU A 136 16.13 3.56 -3.81
CA GLU A 136 16.79 2.77 -4.86
C GLU A 136 16.91 3.49 -6.21
N TYR A 137 15.98 4.40 -6.52
CA TYR A 137 15.84 4.94 -7.88
C TYR A 137 15.85 6.47 -7.98
N ALA A 138 15.97 7.22 -6.86
CA ALA A 138 16.22 8.65 -6.94
C ALA A 138 17.64 8.89 -7.45
N GLU A 139 17.75 9.26 -8.72
CA GLU A 139 18.99 9.77 -9.35
C GLU A 139 19.09 11.30 -9.22
#